data_AF-A0A059FPZ6-F1
#
_entry.id   AF-A0A059FPZ6-F1
#
_cell.length_a   1.000
_cell.length_b   1.000
_cell.length_c   1.000
_cell.angle_alpha   90.00
_cell.angle_beta   90.00
_cell.angle_gamma   90.00
#
_symmetry.space_group_name_H-M   'P 1'
#
loop_
_entity.id
_entity.type
_entity.pdbx_description
1 polymer ?
#
loop_
_entity_poly.entity_id
_entity_poly.type
_entity_poly.pdbx_seq_one_letter_code
_entity_poly.pdbx_strand_id
1 'polypeptide(L)'
;MRQAGRGTAPGLSDRNGAGRILPAMTQPDRPRRYRRPAATLTALRRLAREAAEAGEPLAAIAARLKIPRTTLSGWAREDGFRASDLQAKAAAAAAAETEVDRVRREAEEMVREAGLDADASPVKREVDRARARVSALLDAGHIPEAEADMRKARRLLSLMNFAAPVASGLSEAQRAAHEARGHAFEWRLMRKVCEAWHDGLEDVVPVADGDMRFHGMYMHRCHMVWDINRALFGPDPFYEEHLMEDIYLRAEEGWFNGFRGKIREAVRRLRDIGNDALADSLEENLADEAKAQAAWAEHDAEKGYARPAD
;
A
#
# COMPACT_ATOMS: atom_id res chain seq x y z
N MET A 1 23.52 -1.84 94.71
CA MET A 1 23.90 -1.39 96.07
C MET A 1 23.58 0.10 96.15
N ARG A 2 22.56 0.54 96.92
CA ARG A 2 22.67 1.11 98.30
C ARG A 2 23.75 2.21 98.36
N GLN A 3 23.57 3.48 98.75
CA GLN A 3 22.69 4.23 99.68
C GLN A 3 22.73 5.73 99.23
N ALA A 4 21.70 6.59 99.34
CA ALA A 4 20.98 7.16 100.49
C ALA A 4 21.80 8.10 101.41
N GLY A 5 21.34 9.36 101.54
CA GLY A 5 21.70 10.34 102.58
C GLY A 5 21.48 11.78 102.08
N ARG A 6 20.29 12.39 102.17
CA ARG A 6 19.70 13.18 103.29
C ARG A 6 20.66 14.18 103.96
N GLY A 7 20.33 15.47 103.82
CA GLY A 7 20.75 16.57 104.68
C GLY A 7 19.72 17.69 104.61
N THR A 8 19.16 18.05 105.77
CA THR A 8 17.92 18.79 106.00
C THR A 8 18.18 20.31 106.18
N ALA A 9 17.19 21.14 105.83
CA ALA A 9 17.10 22.60 106.02
C ALA A 9 17.10 23.04 107.51
N PRO A 10 17.14 24.36 107.87
CA PRO A 10 15.90 25.17 107.85
C PRO A 10 16.09 26.70 107.62
N GLY A 11 15.01 27.40 107.30
CA GLY A 11 14.98 28.86 107.24
C GLY A 11 13.56 29.40 106.98
N LEU A 12 12.71 29.31 108.00
CA LEU A 12 11.37 29.89 108.08
C LEU A 12 11.40 31.42 108.00
N SER A 13 10.48 32.02 107.24
CA SER A 13 9.82 33.25 107.68
C SER A 13 8.41 33.33 107.08
N ASP A 14 7.45 33.03 107.94
CA ASP A 14 6.04 33.34 107.80
C ASP A 14 5.81 34.85 107.70
N ARG A 15 4.92 35.28 106.79
CA ARG A 15 4.06 36.44 107.01
C ARG A 15 2.70 36.22 106.36
N ASN A 16 1.72 36.07 107.24
CA ASN A 16 0.29 35.97 106.98
C ASN A 16 -0.25 37.13 106.11
N GLY A 17 -1.09 36.77 105.15
CA GLY A 17 -1.98 37.68 104.44
C GLY A 17 -3.22 36.92 103.99
N ALA A 18 -4.22 36.86 104.88
CA ALA A 18 -5.53 36.30 104.59
C ALA A 18 -6.18 37.05 103.41
N GLY A 19 -6.33 36.36 102.28
CA GLY A 19 -7.00 36.87 101.09
C GLY A 19 -7.67 35.72 100.35
N ARG A 20 -8.97 35.54 100.60
CA ARG A 20 -9.98 34.90 99.73
C ARG A 20 -9.45 34.02 98.59
N ILE A 21 -9.61 32.70 98.74
CA ILE A 21 -9.62 31.76 97.62
C ILE A 21 -10.83 32.13 96.74
N LEU A 22 -10.57 32.89 95.67
CA LEU A 22 -11.46 32.91 94.51
C LEU A 22 -11.18 31.59 93.76
N PRO A 23 -12.20 30.77 93.47
CA PRO A 23 -11.98 29.59 92.63
C PRO A 23 -11.46 30.07 91.28
N ALA A 24 -10.32 29.51 90.87
CA ALA A 24 -9.78 29.67 89.54
C ALA A 24 -10.90 29.39 88.53
N MET A 25 -11.28 30.42 87.77
CA MET A 25 -12.16 30.24 86.62
C MET A 25 -11.47 29.26 85.68
N THR A 26 -11.97 28.03 85.70
CA THR A 26 -11.62 26.95 84.78
C THR A 26 -11.73 27.51 83.37
N GLN A 27 -10.59 27.65 82.68
CA GLN A 27 -10.62 27.86 81.24
C GLN A 27 -11.45 26.71 80.64
N PRO A 28 -12.43 26.99 79.76
CA PRO A 28 -13.22 25.93 79.18
C PRO A 28 -12.29 24.98 78.41
N ASP A 29 -12.36 23.70 78.77
CA ASP A 29 -11.71 22.60 78.08
C ASP A 29 -11.97 22.75 76.59
N ARG A 30 -10.91 22.89 75.78
CA ARG A 30 -11.05 23.01 74.33
C ARG A 30 -11.82 21.77 73.84
N PRO A 31 -12.90 21.92 73.06
CA PRO A 31 -13.69 20.77 72.63
C PRO A 31 -12.79 19.80 71.88
N ARG A 32 -12.84 18.51 72.27
CA ARG A 32 -12.12 17.42 71.59
C ARG A 32 -12.43 17.49 70.11
N ARG A 33 -11.44 17.85 69.29
CA ARG A 33 -11.59 17.93 67.83
C ARG A 33 -11.97 16.55 67.31
N TYR A 34 -13.19 16.44 66.79
CA TYR A 34 -13.64 15.23 66.10
C TYR A 34 -12.67 14.91 64.95
N ARG A 35 -12.04 13.73 65.00
CA ARG A 35 -11.12 13.25 63.97
C ARG A 35 -11.88 12.27 63.09
N ARG A 36 -11.94 12.56 61.78
CA ARG A 36 -12.54 11.63 60.81
C ARG A 36 -11.79 10.29 60.83
N PRO A 37 -12.49 9.15 60.66
CA PRO A 37 -11.85 7.84 60.52
C PRO A 37 -10.88 7.79 59.33
N ALA A 38 -9.82 6.99 59.45
CA ALA A 38 -8.78 6.89 58.42
C ALA A 38 -9.33 6.44 57.06
N ALA A 39 -10.22 5.44 57.04
CA ALA A 39 -10.85 4.94 55.81
C ALA A 39 -11.65 6.04 55.07
N THR A 40 -12.35 6.91 55.81
CA THR A 40 -13.08 8.05 55.24
C THR A 40 -12.14 9.07 54.61
N LEU A 41 -10.97 9.32 55.22
CA LEU A 41 -9.98 10.23 54.66
C LEU A 41 -9.35 9.66 53.37
N THR A 42 -9.06 8.35 53.33
CA THR A 42 -8.54 7.70 52.12
C THR A 42 -9.55 7.76 50.96
N ALA A 43 -10.83 7.51 51.23
CA ALA A 43 -11.88 7.61 50.21
C ALA A 43 -12.03 9.04 49.68
N LEU A 44 -12.01 10.04 50.56
CA LEU A 44 -12.06 11.45 50.17
C LEU A 44 -10.82 11.88 49.38
N ARG A 45 -9.64 11.35 49.71
CA ARG A 45 -8.38 11.61 48.99
C ARG A 45 -8.43 11.05 47.57
N ARG A 46 -8.95 9.83 47.40
CA ARG A 46 -9.17 9.23 46.06
C ARG A 46 -10.17 10.03 45.22
N LEU A 47 -11.35 10.35 45.78
CA LEU A 47 -12.37 11.14 45.08
C LEU A 47 -11.87 12.55 44.69
N ALA A 48 -11.03 13.16 45.53
CA ALA A 48 -10.42 14.44 45.23
C ALA A 48 -9.39 14.34 44.08
N ARG A 49 -8.61 13.25 44.01
CA ARG A 49 -7.70 12.98 42.89
C ARG A 49 -8.47 12.77 41.59
N GLU A 50 -9.46 11.88 41.58
CA GLU A 50 -10.29 11.61 40.39
C GLU A 50 -10.97 12.88 39.85
N ALA A 51 -11.50 13.72 40.76
CA ALA A 51 -12.11 14.99 40.38
C ALA A 51 -11.10 16.01 39.82
N ALA A 52 -9.88 16.05 40.37
CA ALA A 52 -8.82 16.92 39.87
C ALA A 52 -8.31 16.46 38.50
N GLU A 53 -8.16 15.15 38.30
CA GLU A 53 -7.80 14.55 37.00
C GLU A 53 -8.88 14.79 35.94
N ALA A 54 -10.16 14.86 36.35
CA ALA A 54 -11.28 15.29 35.49
C ALA A 54 -11.34 16.81 35.22
N GLY A 55 -10.41 17.60 35.78
CA GLY A 55 -10.29 19.04 35.54
C GLY A 55 -11.06 19.95 36.51
N GLU A 56 -11.63 19.42 37.60
CA GLU A 56 -12.31 20.26 38.60
C GLU A 56 -11.29 21.09 39.42
N PRO A 57 -11.49 22.41 39.60
CA PRO A 57 -10.57 23.22 40.39
C PRO A 57 -10.62 22.83 41.87
N LEU A 58 -9.47 22.82 42.55
CA LEU A 58 -9.35 22.44 43.97
C LEU A 58 -10.32 23.20 44.91
N ALA A 59 -10.66 24.44 44.56
CA ALA A 59 -11.64 25.23 45.32
C ALA A 59 -13.06 24.64 45.27
N ALA A 60 -13.48 24.12 44.11
CA ALA A 60 -14.79 23.47 43.93
C ALA A 60 -14.81 22.09 44.61
N ILE A 61 -13.73 21.31 44.46
CA ILE A 61 -13.56 20.02 45.15
C ILE A 61 -13.64 20.19 46.67
N ALA A 62 -12.94 21.19 47.23
CA ALA A 62 -12.95 21.47 48.66
C ALA A 62 -14.36 21.79 49.18
N ALA A 63 -15.12 22.60 48.43
CA ALA A 63 -16.49 22.98 48.78
C ALA A 63 -17.44 21.77 48.71
N ARG A 64 -17.38 21.00 47.61
CA ARG A 64 -18.24 19.84 47.35
C ARG A 64 -18.01 18.69 48.34
N LEU A 65 -16.74 18.35 48.58
CA LEU A 65 -16.36 17.25 49.47
C LEU A 65 -16.25 17.68 50.95
N LYS A 66 -16.49 18.95 51.26
CA LYS A 66 -16.38 19.55 52.61
C LYS A 66 -15.03 19.22 53.25
N ILE A 67 -13.95 19.46 52.51
CA ILE A 67 -12.56 19.22 52.94
C ILE A 67 -11.91 20.58 53.20
N PRO A 68 -11.19 20.79 54.33
CA PRO A 68 -10.44 22.01 54.55
C PRO A 68 -9.42 22.26 53.42
N ARG A 69 -9.38 23.50 52.92
CA ARG A 69 -8.50 23.89 51.80
C ARG A 69 -7.02 23.55 52.06
N THR A 70 -6.56 23.70 53.30
CA THR A 70 -5.19 23.37 53.71
C THR A 70 -4.88 21.88 53.58
N THR A 71 -5.81 21.02 53.97
CA THR A 71 -5.71 19.56 53.85
C THR A 71 -5.68 19.13 52.38
N LEU A 72 -6.62 19.65 51.57
CA LEU A 72 -6.66 19.33 50.15
C LEU A 72 -5.39 19.81 49.41
N SER A 73 -4.87 20.99 49.76
CA SER A 73 -3.63 21.52 49.19
C SER A 73 -2.40 20.70 49.57
N GLY A 74 -2.41 20.10 50.77
CA GLY A 74 -1.39 19.13 51.21
C GLY A 74 -1.45 17.85 50.38
N TRP A 75 -2.63 17.24 50.25
CA TRP A 75 -2.83 16.06 49.42
C TRP A 75 -2.45 16.30 47.96
N ALA A 76 -2.86 17.42 47.38
CA ALA A 76 -2.52 17.77 46.00
C ALA A 76 -1.01 17.81 45.77
N ARG A 77 -0.24 18.28 46.77
CA ARG A 77 1.24 18.28 46.73
C ARG A 77 1.81 16.87 46.82
N GLU A 78 1.36 16.10 47.81
CA GLU A 78 1.90 14.77 48.10
C GLU A 78 1.59 13.78 46.97
N ASP A 79 0.40 13.88 46.37
CA ASP A 79 -0.09 12.95 45.36
C ASP A 79 0.08 13.44 43.91
N GLY A 80 0.60 14.66 43.73
CA GLY A 80 0.89 15.25 42.43
C GLY A 80 -0.34 15.45 41.54
N PHE A 81 -1.41 16.03 42.09
CA PHE A 81 -2.62 16.41 41.34
C PHE A 81 -2.91 17.92 41.38
N ARG A 82 -1.90 18.76 41.65
CA ARG A 82 -2.05 20.21 41.43
C ARG A 82 -2.24 20.48 39.94
N ALA A 83 -2.87 21.60 39.61
CA ALA A 83 -3.01 22.03 38.22
C ALA A 83 -1.65 22.05 37.48
N SER A 84 -0.58 22.49 38.14
CA SER A 84 0.79 22.45 37.60
C SER A 84 1.29 21.02 37.33
N ASP A 85 1.03 20.09 38.25
CA ASP A 85 1.51 18.71 38.15
C ASP A 85 0.74 17.94 37.07
N LEU A 86 -0.57 18.18 36.97
CA LEU A 86 -1.43 17.61 35.93
C LEU A 86 -1.07 18.17 34.55
N GLN A 87 -0.81 19.48 34.46
CA GLN A 87 -0.30 20.10 33.23
C GLN A 87 1.06 19.53 32.83
N ALA A 88 1.99 19.36 33.78
CA ALA A 88 3.28 18.75 33.51
C ALA A 88 3.15 17.29 33.04
N LYS A 89 2.26 16.50 33.64
CA LYS A 89 1.95 15.12 33.19
C LYS A 89 1.35 15.10 31.79
N ALA A 90 0.39 15.98 31.51
CA ALA A 90 -0.22 16.08 30.18
C ALA A 90 0.81 16.52 29.12
N ALA A 91 1.69 17.48 29.45
CA ALA A 91 2.76 17.92 28.57
C ALA A 91 3.78 16.80 28.32
N ALA A 92 4.13 16.01 29.35
CA ALA A 92 5.02 14.86 29.19
C ALA A 92 4.38 13.76 28.33
N ALA A 93 3.08 13.49 28.49
CA ALA A 93 2.35 12.55 27.63
C ALA A 93 2.30 13.04 26.17
N ALA A 94 2.00 14.32 25.94
CA ALA A 94 2.02 14.92 24.62
C ALA A 94 3.42 14.85 23.98
N ALA A 95 4.48 15.10 24.76
CA ALA A 95 5.85 14.97 24.27
C ALA A 95 6.19 13.51 23.88
N ALA A 96 5.73 12.53 24.67
CA ALA A 96 5.90 11.11 24.33
C ALA A 96 5.16 10.73 23.04
N GLU A 97 3.94 11.23 22.83
CA GLU A 97 3.21 11.04 21.57
C GLU A 97 3.96 11.66 20.39
N THR A 98 4.51 12.87 20.53
CA THR A 98 5.30 13.49 19.46
C THR A 98 6.57 12.70 19.14
N GLU A 99 7.18 12.06 20.14
CA GLU A 99 8.36 11.22 19.96
C GLU A 99 8.03 9.93 19.20
N VAL A 100 6.95 9.24 19.58
CA VAL A 100 6.43 8.08 18.85
C VAL A 100 6.17 8.42 17.37
N ASP A 101 5.51 9.55 17.12
CA ASP A 101 5.20 10.00 15.75
C ASP A 101 6.45 10.41 14.96
N ARG A 102 7.49 10.88 15.64
CA ARG A 102 8.80 11.15 15.03
C ARG A 102 9.47 9.85 14.61
N VAL A 103 9.56 8.87 15.52
CA VAL A 103 10.14 7.54 15.24
C VAL A 103 9.44 6.84 14.09
N ARG A 104 8.09 6.91 14.03
CA ARG A 104 7.31 6.37 12.90
C ARG A 104 7.66 7.04 11.57
N ARG A 105 7.77 8.37 11.55
CA ARG A 105 8.09 9.14 10.34
C ARG A 105 9.49 8.82 9.82
N GLU A 106 10.48 8.82 10.70
CA GLU A 106 11.88 8.47 10.36
C GLU A 106 11.96 7.04 9.77
N ALA A 107 11.23 6.08 10.34
CA ALA A 107 11.16 4.72 9.81
C ALA A 107 10.52 4.63 8.41
N GLU A 108 9.47 5.41 8.14
CA GLU A 108 8.83 5.45 6.81
C GLU A 108 9.70 6.13 5.74
N GLU A 109 10.49 7.14 6.13
CA GLU A 109 11.44 7.79 5.24
C GLU A 109 12.54 6.82 4.80
N MET A 110 13.08 6.03 5.72
CA MET A 110 14.07 4.99 5.44
C MET A 110 13.56 3.94 4.43
N VAL A 111 12.30 3.50 4.55
CA VAL A 111 11.69 2.56 3.60
C VAL A 111 11.58 3.16 2.19
N ARG A 112 11.24 4.46 2.13
CA ARG A 112 11.14 5.20 0.86
C ARG A 112 12.49 5.34 0.18
N GLU A 113 13.53 5.69 0.93
CA GLU A 113 14.91 5.83 0.43
C GLU A 113 15.48 4.49 -0.03
N ALA A 114 15.14 3.39 0.64
CA ALA A 114 15.58 2.05 0.27
C ALA A 114 14.91 1.52 -1.02
N GLY A 115 13.95 2.24 -1.62
CA GLY A 115 13.33 1.86 -2.88
C GLY A 115 12.49 0.57 -2.83
N LEU A 116 12.17 0.07 -1.62
CA LEU A 116 11.44 -1.18 -1.40
C LEU A 116 9.98 -1.15 -1.93
N ASP A 117 9.52 0.03 -2.39
CA ASP A 117 8.14 0.34 -2.74
C ASP A 117 7.87 0.46 -4.26
N ALA A 118 8.88 0.37 -5.14
CA ALA A 118 8.75 0.79 -6.55
C ALA A 118 7.65 0.04 -7.34
N ASP A 119 7.59 -1.29 -7.21
CA ASP A 119 6.64 -2.15 -7.94
C ASP A 119 5.61 -2.84 -7.03
N ALA A 120 5.50 -2.40 -5.76
CA ALA A 120 4.65 -3.04 -4.77
C ALA A 120 3.20 -2.51 -4.80
N SER A 121 2.23 -3.42 -4.63
CA SER A 121 0.82 -3.03 -4.45
C SER A 121 0.67 -2.09 -3.25
N PRO A 122 -0.33 -1.17 -3.24
CA PRO A 122 -0.51 -0.23 -2.13
C PRO A 122 -0.60 -0.91 -0.75
N VAL A 123 -1.22 -2.10 -0.70
CA VAL A 123 -1.34 -2.89 0.53
C VAL A 123 0.00 -3.45 0.98
N LYS A 124 0.83 -3.95 0.04
CA LYS A 124 2.18 -4.46 0.35
C LYS A 124 3.08 -3.34 0.88
N ARG A 125 3.04 -2.16 0.27
CA ARG A 125 3.77 -0.97 0.74
C ARG A 125 3.41 -0.59 2.17
N GLU A 126 2.13 -0.60 2.51
CA GLU A 126 1.69 -0.31 3.89
C GLU A 126 2.15 -1.40 4.89
N VAL A 127 2.19 -2.67 4.47
CA VAL A 127 2.72 -3.75 5.32
C VAL A 127 4.22 -3.56 5.59
N ASP A 128 5.00 -3.20 4.56
CA ASP A 128 6.44 -3.02 4.71
C ASP A 128 6.78 -1.76 5.52
N ARG A 129 6.04 -0.65 5.33
CA ARG A 129 6.12 0.52 6.22
C ARG A 129 5.76 0.17 7.66
N ALA A 130 4.69 -0.59 7.88
CA ALA A 130 4.31 -0.99 9.22
C ALA A 130 5.37 -1.88 9.89
N ARG A 131 6.07 -2.75 9.14
CA ARG A 131 7.20 -3.52 9.66
C ARG A 131 8.37 -2.63 10.08
N ALA A 132 8.70 -1.61 9.27
CA ALA A 132 9.73 -0.64 9.62
C ALA A 132 9.36 0.16 10.88
N ARG A 133 8.12 0.66 10.98
CA ARG A 133 7.61 1.33 12.19
C ARG A 133 7.72 0.44 13.41
N VAL A 134 7.32 -0.84 13.31
CA VAL A 134 7.43 -1.80 14.42
C VAL A 134 8.88 -1.98 14.86
N SER A 135 9.81 -2.18 13.93
CA SER A 135 11.23 -2.33 14.28
C SER A 135 11.75 -1.09 15.02
N ALA A 136 11.51 0.10 14.47
CA ALA A 136 11.99 1.35 15.05
C ALA A 136 11.37 1.64 16.43
N LEU A 137 10.07 1.36 16.61
CA LEU A 137 9.39 1.52 17.90
C LEU A 137 9.91 0.52 18.94
N LEU A 138 10.24 -0.71 18.56
CA LEU A 138 10.88 -1.68 19.45
C LEU A 138 12.28 -1.22 19.88
N ASP A 139 13.08 -0.70 18.94
CA ASP A 139 14.42 -0.18 19.22
C ASP A 139 14.38 1.03 20.16
N ALA A 140 13.34 1.87 20.04
CA ALA A 140 13.09 3.03 20.91
C ALA A 140 12.40 2.66 22.25
N GLY A 141 12.01 1.40 22.46
CA GLY A 141 11.34 0.94 23.69
C GLY A 141 9.83 1.25 23.78
N HIS A 142 9.20 1.69 22.70
CA HIS A 142 7.76 1.98 22.59
C HIS A 142 6.94 0.70 22.28
N ILE A 143 6.92 -0.24 23.24
CA ILE A 143 6.31 -1.57 23.07
C ILE A 143 4.80 -1.50 22.77
N PRO A 144 3.96 -0.72 23.50
CA PRO A 144 2.52 -0.69 23.23
C PRO A 144 2.19 -0.20 21.81
N GLU A 145 2.93 0.79 21.32
CA GLU A 145 2.76 1.36 19.99
C GLU A 145 3.24 0.39 18.91
N ALA A 146 4.36 -0.30 19.14
CA ALA A 146 4.84 -1.37 18.26
C ALA A 146 3.81 -2.51 18.13
N GLU A 147 3.19 -2.93 19.23
CA GLU A 147 2.13 -3.96 19.20
C GLU A 147 0.88 -3.52 18.43
N ALA A 148 0.50 -2.24 18.51
CA ALA A 148 -0.61 -1.70 17.74
C ALA A 148 -0.32 -1.74 16.23
N ASP A 149 0.87 -1.28 15.82
CA ASP A 149 1.30 -1.30 14.42
C ASP A 149 1.43 -2.74 13.88
N MET A 150 1.97 -3.66 14.70
CA MET A 150 2.07 -5.08 14.34
C MET A 150 0.69 -5.72 14.11
N ARG A 151 -0.30 -5.43 14.96
CA ARG A 151 -1.67 -5.96 14.80
C ARG A 151 -2.30 -5.49 13.49
N LYS A 152 -2.14 -4.20 13.14
CA LYS A 152 -2.61 -3.64 11.87
C LYS A 152 -1.93 -4.34 10.68
N ALA A 153 -0.61 -4.51 10.71
CA ALA A 153 0.15 -5.19 9.66
C ALA A 153 -0.29 -6.64 9.47
N ARG A 154 -0.47 -7.40 10.56
CA ARG A 154 -0.95 -8.80 10.52
C ARG A 154 -2.32 -8.92 9.88
N ARG A 155 -3.24 -8.00 10.19
CA ARG A 155 -4.57 -7.97 9.58
C ARG A 155 -4.50 -7.77 8.07
N LEU A 156 -3.69 -6.82 7.62
CA LEU A 156 -3.50 -6.55 6.18
C LEU A 156 -2.87 -7.76 5.47
N LEU A 157 -1.85 -8.36 6.07
CA LEU A 157 -1.19 -9.56 5.53
C LEU A 157 -2.17 -10.73 5.40
N SER A 158 -3.02 -10.94 6.42
CA SER A 158 -4.05 -11.98 6.40
C SER A 158 -5.07 -11.76 5.29
N LEU A 159 -5.55 -10.53 5.09
CA LEU A 159 -6.48 -10.19 4.00
C LEU A 159 -5.84 -10.40 2.63
N MET A 160 -4.57 -10.01 2.47
CA MET A 160 -3.83 -10.19 1.23
C MET A 160 -3.66 -11.68 0.89
N ASN A 161 -3.29 -12.50 1.89
CA ASN A 161 -3.14 -13.95 1.71
C ASN A 161 -4.48 -14.64 1.42
N PHE A 162 -5.58 -14.17 2.03
CA PHE A 162 -6.92 -14.68 1.75
C PHE A 162 -7.35 -14.40 0.30
N ALA A 163 -7.05 -13.21 -0.22
CA ALA A 163 -7.40 -12.82 -1.58
C ALA A 163 -6.45 -13.38 -2.66
N ALA A 164 -5.24 -13.81 -2.30
CA ALA A 164 -4.19 -14.19 -3.24
C ALA A 164 -4.61 -15.27 -4.27
N PRO A 165 -5.34 -16.35 -3.91
CA PRO A 165 -5.74 -17.36 -4.89
C PRO A 165 -6.69 -16.81 -5.96
N VAL A 166 -7.65 -15.96 -5.57
CA VAL A 166 -8.59 -15.34 -6.50
C VAL A 166 -7.88 -14.33 -7.40
N ALA A 167 -6.95 -13.55 -6.85
CA ALA A 167 -6.14 -12.62 -7.63
C ALA A 167 -5.28 -13.34 -8.68
N SER A 168 -4.66 -14.47 -8.31
CA SER A 168 -3.88 -15.32 -9.25
C SER A 168 -4.78 -15.93 -10.33
N GLY A 169 -5.93 -16.48 -9.94
CA GLY A 169 -6.88 -17.04 -10.92
C GLY A 169 -7.42 -15.99 -11.89
N LEU A 170 -7.67 -14.76 -11.42
CA LEU A 170 -8.11 -13.66 -12.27
C LEU A 170 -7.01 -13.19 -13.22
N SER A 171 -5.76 -13.06 -12.77
CA SER A 171 -4.65 -12.65 -13.66
C SER A 171 -4.36 -13.71 -14.72
N GLU A 172 -4.40 -14.99 -14.35
CA GLU A 172 -4.28 -16.11 -15.29
C GLU A 172 -5.43 -16.12 -16.31
N ALA A 173 -6.68 -15.95 -15.85
CA ALA A 173 -7.84 -15.89 -16.73
C ALA A 173 -7.79 -14.68 -17.68
N GLN A 174 -7.33 -13.52 -17.20
CA GLN A 174 -7.12 -12.33 -18.03
C GLN A 174 -6.04 -12.57 -19.08
N ARG A 175 -4.92 -13.21 -18.71
CA ARG A 175 -3.85 -13.56 -19.65
C ARG A 175 -4.35 -14.54 -20.71
N ALA A 176 -5.03 -15.61 -20.30
CA ALA A 176 -5.63 -16.57 -21.23
C ALA A 176 -6.67 -15.93 -22.15
N ALA A 177 -7.49 -15.01 -21.63
CA ALA A 177 -8.45 -14.26 -22.44
C ALA A 177 -7.77 -13.31 -23.43
N HIS A 178 -6.65 -12.70 -23.05
CA HIS A 178 -5.85 -11.86 -23.94
C HIS A 178 -5.20 -12.69 -25.04
N GLU A 179 -4.56 -13.82 -24.70
CA GLU A 179 -4.00 -14.78 -25.64
C GLU A 179 -5.07 -15.30 -26.63
N ALA A 180 -6.26 -15.69 -26.13
CA ALA A 180 -7.36 -16.14 -26.98
C ALA A 180 -7.87 -15.04 -27.93
N ARG A 181 -7.89 -13.77 -27.50
CA ARG A 181 -8.22 -12.64 -28.38
C ARG A 181 -7.14 -12.43 -29.44
N GLY A 182 -5.87 -12.57 -29.09
CA GLY A 182 -4.73 -12.53 -30.02
C GLY A 182 -4.87 -13.60 -31.10
N HIS A 183 -5.06 -14.86 -30.70
CA HIS A 183 -5.28 -15.95 -31.66
C HIS A 183 -6.52 -15.75 -32.53
N ALA A 184 -7.63 -15.27 -31.97
CA ALA A 184 -8.83 -14.98 -32.76
C ALA A 184 -8.61 -13.82 -33.75
N PHE A 185 -7.78 -12.83 -33.39
CA PHE A 185 -7.37 -11.75 -34.27
C PHE A 185 -6.48 -12.27 -35.40
N GLU A 186 -5.43 -13.02 -35.08
CA GLU A 186 -4.51 -13.66 -36.05
C GLU A 186 -5.30 -14.55 -37.03
N TRP A 187 -6.26 -15.31 -36.54
CA TRP A 187 -7.13 -16.13 -37.38
C TRP A 187 -7.99 -15.30 -38.35
N ARG A 188 -8.55 -14.17 -37.91
CA ARG A 188 -9.30 -13.27 -38.80
C ARG A 188 -8.40 -12.62 -39.85
N LEU A 189 -7.19 -12.22 -39.46
CA LEU A 189 -6.21 -11.66 -40.38
C LEU A 189 -5.79 -12.69 -41.43
N MET A 190 -5.43 -13.90 -40.99
CA MET A 190 -5.10 -15.03 -41.85
C MET A 190 -6.20 -15.28 -42.87
N ARG A 191 -7.47 -15.35 -42.45
CA ARG A 191 -8.59 -15.54 -43.38
C ARG A 191 -8.64 -14.46 -44.45
N LYS A 192 -8.44 -13.19 -44.11
CA LYS A 192 -8.44 -12.11 -45.12
C LYS A 192 -7.27 -12.19 -46.09
N VAL A 193 -6.06 -12.45 -45.59
CA VAL A 193 -4.87 -12.59 -46.43
C VAL A 193 -4.98 -13.81 -47.34
N CYS A 194 -5.57 -14.91 -46.85
CA CYS A 194 -5.81 -16.13 -47.61
C CYS A 194 -7.02 -16.01 -48.56
N GLU A 195 -8.12 -15.35 -48.19
CA GLU A 195 -9.25 -15.06 -49.09
C GLU A 195 -8.77 -14.22 -50.28
N ALA A 196 -7.89 -13.25 -50.05
CA ALA A 196 -7.25 -12.47 -51.11
C ALA A 196 -6.27 -13.28 -51.99
N TRP A 197 -5.73 -14.39 -51.45
CA TRP A 197 -4.97 -15.36 -52.24
C TRP A 197 -5.86 -16.16 -53.19
N HIS A 198 -7.16 -16.25 -52.89
CA HIS A 198 -8.16 -16.99 -53.64
C HIS A 198 -8.86 -16.17 -54.73
N ASP A 199 -8.37 -14.99 -55.09
CA ASP A 199 -8.80 -14.22 -56.29
C ASP A 199 -8.56 -14.96 -57.64
N GLY A 200 -8.27 -16.26 -57.61
CA GLY A 200 -8.35 -17.19 -58.74
C GLY A 200 -8.83 -18.60 -58.33
N LEU A 201 -9.54 -18.73 -57.21
CA LEU A 201 -9.98 -19.99 -56.60
C LEU A 201 -11.40 -19.85 -56.02
N GLU A 202 -12.37 -19.50 -56.87
CA GLU A 202 -13.80 -19.34 -56.51
C GLU A 202 -14.41 -20.61 -55.85
N ASP A 203 -13.77 -21.77 -55.98
CA ASP A 203 -14.31 -23.08 -55.55
C ASP A 203 -13.53 -23.79 -54.43
N VAL A 204 -12.59 -23.13 -53.75
CA VAL A 204 -11.77 -23.78 -52.69
C VAL A 204 -12.38 -23.61 -51.31
N VAL A 205 -12.65 -24.74 -50.65
CA VAL A 205 -13.08 -24.80 -49.24
C VAL A 205 -11.83 -24.70 -48.34
N PRO A 206 -11.79 -23.79 -47.36
CA PRO A 206 -10.70 -23.72 -46.39
C PRO A 206 -10.51 -25.07 -45.69
N VAL A 207 -9.26 -25.51 -45.50
CA VAL A 207 -8.98 -26.78 -44.81
C VAL A 207 -9.52 -26.70 -43.36
N ALA A 208 -10.48 -27.57 -43.04
CA ALA A 208 -11.28 -27.50 -41.82
C ALA A 208 -10.56 -27.95 -40.54
N ASP A 209 -9.38 -28.56 -40.66
CA ASP A 209 -8.60 -29.13 -39.57
C ASP A 209 -7.72 -28.09 -38.84
N GLY A 210 -7.73 -26.82 -39.27
CA GLY A 210 -6.98 -25.74 -38.63
C GLY A 210 -5.46 -25.90 -38.72
N ASP A 211 -4.99 -26.83 -39.56
CA ASP A 211 -3.59 -27.14 -39.69
C ASP A 211 -2.90 -26.01 -40.49
N MET A 212 -1.94 -25.36 -39.84
CA MET A 212 -1.30 -24.09 -40.22
C MET A 212 -0.38 -24.20 -41.45
N ARG A 213 -0.77 -24.92 -42.49
CA ARG A 213 0.06 -25.24 -43.67
C ARG A 213 0.43 -24.02 -44.52
N PHE A 214 -0.16 -22.86 -44.25
CA PHE A 214 0.11 -21.59 -44.96
C PHE A 214 0.89 -20.56 -44.13
N HIS A 215 1.35 -20.90 -42.92
CA HIS A 215 2.05 -19.98 -42.02
C HIS A 215 3.27 -19.30 -42.67
N GLY A 216 4.07 -20.05 -43.44
CA GLY A 216 5.26 -19.50 -44.10
C GLY A 216 4.94 -18.44 -45.16
N MET A 217 3.97 -18.73 -46.04
CA MET A 217 3.60 -17.82 -47.14
C MET A 217 2.79 -16.62 -46.64
N TYR A 218 1.91 -16.83 -45.67
CA TYR A 218 1.21 -15.77 -44.96
C TYR A 218 2.20 -14.79 -44.32
N MET A 219 3.14 -15.28 -43.50
CA MET A 219 4.14 -14.43 -42.86
C MET A 219 5.01 -13.71 -43.90
N HIS A 220 5.41 -14.40 -44.96
CA HIS A 220 6.20 -13.81 -46.03
C HIS A 220 5.50 -12.63 -46.72
N ARG A 221 4.21 -12.75 -47.05
CA ARG A 221 3.45 -11.63 -47.64
C ARG A 221 3.23 -10.48 -46.67
N CYS A 222 2.93 -10.80 -45.40
CA CYS A 222 2.84 -9.83 -44.32
C CYS A 222 4.12 -9.00 -44.19
N HIS A 223 5.29 -9.65 -44.24
CA HIS A 223 6.59 -8.96 -44.22
C HIS A 223 6.82 -8.07 -45.44
N MET A 224 6.49 -8.52 -46.66
CA MET A 224 6.62 -7.67 -47.85
C MET A 224 5.78 -6.38 -47.77
N VAL A 225 4.52 -6.49 -47.33
CA VAL A 225 3.65 -5.31 -47.15
C VAL A 225 4.21 -4.38 -46.07
N TRP A 226 4.73 -4.96 -44.99
CA TRP A 226 5.35 -4.18 -43.92
C TRP A 226 6.58 -3.40 -44.41
N ASP A 227 7.50 -4.05 -45.12
CA ASP A 227 8.71 -3.41 -45.64
C ASP A 227 8.36 -2.26 -46.60
N ILE A 228 7.36 -2.47 -47.46
CA ILE A 228 6.82 -1.44 -48.36
C ILE A 228 6.25 -0.26 -47.57
N ASN A 229 5.38 -0.52 -46.59
CA ASN A 229 4.76 0.54 -45.80
C ASN A 229 5.81 1.36 -45.03
N ARG A 230 6.77 0.69 -44.42
CA ARG A 230 7.88 1.34 -43.71
C ARG A 230 8.72 2.20 -44.64
N ALA A 231 8.97 1.75 -45.87
CA ALA A 231 9.73 2.51 -46.85
C ALA A 231 8.97 3.68 -47.46
N LEU A 232 7.66 3.55 -47.69
CA LEU A 232 6.84 4.58 -48.33
C LEU A 232 6.32 5.65 -47.35
N PHE A 233 6.04 5.25 -46.10
CA PHE A 233 5.43 6.13 -45.10
C PHE A 233 6.35 6.46 -43.92
N GLY A 234 7.51 5.81 -43.84
CA GLY A 234 8.50 6.01 -42.77
C GLY A 234 8.22 5.17 -41.51
N PRO A 235 9.17 5.15 -40.55
CA PRO A 235 8.97 4.49 -39.27
C PRO A 235 7.99 5.29 -38.40
N ASP A 236 6.82 4.72 -38.12
CA ASP A 236 5.92 5.21 -37.08
C ASP A 236 6.11 4.33 -35.83
N PRO A 237 6.44 4.90 -34.66
CA PRO A 237 6.49 4.17 -33.40
C PRO A 237 5.18 3.44 -33.07
N PHE A 238 4.04 3.95 -33.55
CA PHE A 238 2.74 3.31 -33.38
C PHE A 238 2.60 2.04 -34.23
N TYR A 239 3.24 1.98 -35.40
CA TYR A 239 3.19 0.80 -36.28
C TYR A 239 4.07 -0.35 -35.79
N GLU A 240 5.19 -0.08 -35.10
CA GLU A 240 6.07 -1.14 -34.60
C GLU A 240 5.43 -1.93 -33.43
N GLU A 241 4.65 -1.28 -32.57
CA GLU A 241 3.91 -1.94 -31.50
C GLU A 241 2.64 -2.65 -31.98
N HIS A 242 2.08 -2.27 -33.14
CA HIS A 242 0.77 -2.72 -33.63
C HIS A 242 0.84 -3.30 -35.05
N LEU A 243 1.98 -3.91 -35.41
CA LEU A 243 2.26 -4.45 -36.75
C LEU A 243 1.10 -5.30 -37.31
N MET A 244 0.55 -6.18 -36.49
CA MET A 244 -0.52 -7.08 -36.91
C MET A 244 -1.85 -6.35 -37.16
N GLU A 245 -2.11 -5.23 -36.46
CA GLU A 245 -3.26 -4.36 -36.69
C GLU A 245 -3.11 -3.54 -37.98
N ASP A 246 -1.91 -3.02 -38.29
CA ASP A 246 -1.66 -2.35 -39.57
C ASP A 246 -1.86 -3.33 -40.73
N ILE A 247 -1.28 -4.53 -40.65
CA ILE A 247 -1.44 -5.55 -41.70
C ILE A 247 -2.93 -5.93 -41.88
N TYR A 248 -3.71 -5.97 -40.79
CA TYR A 248 -5.17 -6.14 -40.88
C TYR A 248 -5.87 -4.99 -41.58
N LEU A 249 -5.49 -3.74 -41.29
CA LEU A 249 -5.99 -2.57 -42.01
C LEU A 249 -5.60 -2.62 -43.49
N ARG A 250 -4.37 -3.04 -43.84
CA ARG A 250 -3.96 -3.23 -45.24
C ARG A 250 -4.76 -4.32 -45.93
N ALA A 251 -5.10 -5.39 -45.21
CA ALA A 251 -6.01 -6.41 -45.72
C ALA A 251 -7.43 -5.86 -45.97
N GLU A 252 -7.96 -4.99 -45.10
CA GLU A 252 -9.22 -4.27 -45.36
C GLU A 252 -9.13 -3.34 -46.58
N GLU A 253 -8.00 -2.67 -46.76
CA GLU A 253 -7.72 -1.80 -47.91
C GLU A 253 -7.49 -2.59 -49.23
N GLY A 254 -7.50 -3.92 -49.17
CA GLY A 254 -7.34 -4.79 -50.32
C GLY A 254 -5.90 -4.90 -50.83
N TRP A 255 -4.88 -4.63 -50.00
CA TRP A 255 -3.47 -4.79 -50.39
C TRP A 255 -3.11 -6.22 -50.80
N PHE A 256 -3.82 -7.20 -50.24
CA PHE A 256 -3.60 -8.60 -50.56
C PHE A 256 -4.41 -9.06 -51.79
N ASN A 257 -5.42 -8.30 -52.23
CA ASN A 257 -6.22 -8.62 -53.42
C ASN A 257 -5.39 -8.30 -54.67
N GLY A 258 -5.18 -9.28 -55.54
CA GLY A 258 -4.23 -9.14 -56.64
C GLY A 258 -2.80 -8.82 -56.17
N PHE A 259 -2.38 -9.38 -55.01
CA PHE A 259 -1.14 -9.11 -54.29
C PHE A 259 0.09 -8.86 -55.18
N ARG A 260 0.41 -9.77 -56.10
CA ARG A 260 1.59 -9.65 -56.99
C ARG A 260 1.56 -8.38 -57.84
N GLY A 261 0.37 -7.95 -58.28
CA GLY A 261 0.17 -6.70 -59.00
C GLY A 261 0.44 -5.49 -58.11
N LYS A 262 -0.07 -5.50 -56.87
CA LYS A 262 0.15 -4.45 -55.87
C LYS A 262 1.62 -4.32 -55.47
N ILE A 263 2.32 -5.44 -55.24
CA ILE A 263 3.76 -5.42 -54.95
C ILE A 263 4.54 -4.88 -56.15
N ARG A 264 4.21 -5.26 -57.39
CA ARG A 264 4.87 -4.70 -58.58
C ARG A 264 4.62 -3.20 -58.74
N GLU A 265 3.45 -2.71 -58.38
CA GLU A 265 3.16 -1.28 -58.35
C GLU A 265 4.01 -0.58 -57.28
N ALA A 266 4.11 -1.16 -56.08
CA ALA A 266 4.96 -0.65 -55.01
C ALA A 266 6.44 -0.66 -55.39
N VAL A 267 6.96 -1.71 -56.03
CA VAL A 267 8.32 -1.80 -56.56
C VAL A 267 8.62 -0.64 -57.50
N ARG A 268 7.71 -0.29 -58.42
CA ARG A 268 7.88 0.89 -59.29
C ARG A 268 7.99 2.18 -58.48
N ARG A 269 7.09 2.37 -57.51
CA ARG A 269 7.12 3.56 -56.64
C ARG A 269 8.41 3.63 -55.80
N LEU A 270 8.91 2.49 -55.33
CA LEU A 270 10.17 2.41 -54.60
C LEU A 270 11.37 2.81 -55.47
N ARG A 271 11.40 2.38 -56.73
CA ARG A 271 12.39 2.82 -57.71
C ARG A 271 12.28 4.33 -57.98
N ASP A 272 11.07 4.87 -58.10
CA ASP A 272 10.84 6.31 -58.33
C ASP A 272 11.39 7.19 -57.18
N ILE A 273 11.36 6.69 -55.94
CA ILE A 273 11.92 7.39 -54.76
C ILE A 273 13.40 7.03 -54.49
N GLY A 274 14.03 6.23 -55.35
CA GLY A 274 15.45 5.85 -55.26
C GLY A 274 15.76 4.76 -54.23
N ASN A 275 14.76 3.97 -53.82
CA ASN A 275 14.95 2.82 -52.93
C ASN A 275 15.10 1.51 -53.73
N ASP A 276 16.14 1.44 -54.55
CA ASP A 276 16.38 0.30 -55.44
C ASP A 276 16.67 -1.01 -54.68
N ALA A 277 17.32 -0.92 -53.51
CA ALA A 277 17.67 -2.10 -52.73
C ALA A 277 16.44 -2.88 -52.24
N LEU A 278 15.42 -2.17 -51.73
CA LEU A 278 14.17 -2.82 -51.33
C LEU A 278 13.37 -3.27 -52.56
N ALA A 279 13.37 -2.49 -53.65
CA ALA A 279 12.70 -2.87 -54.88
C ALA A 279 13.22 -4.20 -55.45
N ASP A 280 14.55 -4.38 -55.50
CA ASP A 280 15.18 -5.61 -55.98
C ASP A 280 14.91 -6.79 -55.03
N SER A 281 14.96 -6.58 -53.71
CA SER A 281 14.61 -7.61 -52.73
C SER A 281 13.15 -8.07 -52.85
N LEU A 282 12.20 -7.15 -53.11
CA LEU A 282 10.80 -7.50 -53.34
C LEU A 282 10.59 -8.29 -54.63
N GLU A 283 11.36 -8.00 -55.69
CA GLU A 283 11.32 -8.80 -56.93
C GLU A 283 11.85 -10.21 -56.72
N GLU A 284 12.93 -10.38 -55.95
CA GLU A 284 13.46 -11.69 -55.54
C GLU A 284 12.43 -12.46 -54.71
N ASN A 285 11.84 -11.82 -53.68
CA ASN A 285 10.78 -12.41 -52.85
C ASN A 285 9.57 -12.84 -53.70
N LEU A 286 9.14 -12.04 -54.68
CA LEU A 286 8.05 -12.42 -55.59
C LEU A 286 8.40 -13.63 -56.47
N ALA A 287 9.66 -13.82 -56.83
CA ALA A 287 10.13 -14.97 -57.60
C ALA A 287 10.16 -16.24 -56.73
N ASP A 288 10.67 -16.13 -55.51
CA ASP A 288 10.68 -17.20 -54.51
C ASP A 288 9.28 -17.66 -54.15
N GLU A 289 8.34 -16.71 -53.98
CA GLU A 289 6.94 -17.02 -53.72
C GLU A 289 6.31 -17.82 -54.88
N ALA A 290 6.62 -17.46 -56.14
CA ALA A 290 6.10 -18.19 -57.30
C ALA A 290 6.63 -19.63 -57.35
N LYS A 291 7.91 -19.81 -57.02
CA LYS A 291 8.54 -21.14 -56.93
C LYS A 291 7.93 -21.98 -55.81
N ALA A 292 7.70 -21.37 -54.64
CA ALA A 292 7.03 -22.03 -53.53
C ALA A 292 5.60 -22.45 -53.89
N GLN A 293 4.82 -21.57 -54.53
CA GLN A 293 3.46 -21.89 -54.99
C GLN A 293 3.42 -23.05 -55.98
N ALA A 294 4.39 -23.15 -56.89
CA ALA A 294 4.50 -24.28 -57.81
C ALA A 294 4.76 -25.60 -57.08
N ALA A 295 5.68 -25.60 -56.10
CA ALA A 295 5.95 -26.79 -55.28
C ALA A 295 4.74 -27.20 -54.42
N TRP A 296 3.97 -26.23 -53.92
CA TRP A 296 2.74 -26.52 -53.18
C TRP A 296 1.62 -27.08 -54.07
N ALA A 297 1.51 -26.61 -55.31
CA ALA A 297 0.53 -27.17 -56.25
C ALA A 297 0.79 -28.66 -56.55
N GLU A 298 2.07 -29.07 -56.63
CA GLU A 298 2.46 -30.48 -56.75
C GLU A 298 2.06 -31.29 -55.51
N HIS A 299 2.36 -30.78 -54.31
CA HIS A 299 1.98 -31.42 -53.05
C HIS A 299 0.45 -31.53 -52.87
N ASP A 300 -0.31 -30.50 -53.25
CA ASP A 300 -1.77 -30.50 -53.17
C ASP A 300 -2.37 -31.53 -54.15
N ALA A 301 -1.78 -31.67 -55.33
CA ALA A 301 -2.17 -32.71 -56.28
C ALA A 301 -1.93 -34.13 -55.73
N GLU A 302 -0.78 -34.37 -55.09
CA GLU A 302 -0.46 -35.65 -54.44
C GLU A 302 -1.43 -36.02 -53.31
N LYS A 303 -1.96 -35.01 -52.60
CA LYS A 303 -2.90 -35.20 -51.49
C LYS A 303 -4.36 -35.27 -51.91
N GLY A 304 -4.65 -35.14 -53.21
CA GLY A 304 -6.03 -35.11 -53.72
C GLY A 304 -6.77 -33.80 -53.44
N TYR A 305 -6.05 -32.75 -53.04
CA TYR A 305 -6.53 -31.36 -52.98
C TYR A 305 -6.30 -30.64 -54.32
N ALA A 306 -6.08 -31.41 -55.39
CA ALA A 306 -5.79 -30.92 -56.72
C ALA A 306 -6.83 -29.88 -57.15
N ARG A 307 -6.34 -28.74 -57.63
CA ARG A 307 -7.19 -27.68 -58.20
C ARG A 307 -7.96 -28.24 -59.40
N PRO A 308 -9.23 -27.85 -59.60
CA PRO A 308 -9.85 -27.96 -60.91
C PRO A 308 -9.00 -27.16 -61.91
N ALA A 309 -8.70 -27.76 -63.05
CA ALA A 309 -8.05 -27.03 -64.13
C ALA A 309 -9.12 -26.20 -64.86
N ASP A 310 -8.97 -24.88 -64.84
CA ASP A 310 -9.56 -23.98 -65.83
C ASP A 310 -8.68 -23.92 -67.09
#